data_AF-A0A7X7RJ85-F1
#
_entry.id   AF-A0A7X7RJ85-F1
#
_cell.length_a   1.000
_cell.length_b   1.000
_cell.length_c   1.000
_cell.angle_alpha   90.00
_cell.angle_beta   90.00
_cell.angle_gamma   90.00
#
_symmetry.space_group_name_H-M   'P 1'
#
loop_
_entity.id
_entity.type
_entity.pdbx_description
1 polymer ?
#
loop_
_entity_poly.entity_id
_entity_poly.type
_entity_poly.pdbx_seq_one_letter_code
_entity_poly.pdbx_strand_id
1 'polypeptide(L)'
;MHLRPFCLLTMLAATLAVAQVNLDVVPAPRECQLRTGSFALEGQNLYCAETRQCQIGAAEISAAIRALQGEAGGILPLPAEARSGVYLLTRAEVGKLALPQEIINGINAKDPGPQGYTILIREDIAVIAGSDPVGALYGAYTFRQMIGGQPGAISVPLADIRDWPDFHFRSQVGFRPARSAADLEKQKKLIDIWARFKLNILHVNFYMDEDLRNYSEEEKKFLQASNEYAVERGFYPFFRRNTAVAFAPRDAELIKELDDYHHKNSYFSWTRDDLNLAVAKRVVEFCRDTGFRMLFLHPIDGGAIYDPELWMKRGETAKRQWKDDERWKASARIFNIWAQERHRIYPELILSAPFYPYSPYYADFERWGGKVSRELWRQNSIDYWEKMNQAVDPAWIPMTWMANRHYMDLYRKSWEGRAIWLYTHSFISTG
;
A
#
# COMPACT_ATOMS: atom_id res chain seq x y z
N MET A 1 -23.91 -41.34 66.10
CA MET A 1 -23.05 -41.40 64.89
C MET A 1 -23.57 -40.34 63.93
N HIS A 2 -22.84 -39.23 63.80
CA HIS A 2 -23.34 -37.98 63.19
C HIS A 2 -23.38 -38.03 61.67
N LEU A 3 -24.54 -37.75 61.09
CA LEU A 3 -24.69 -37.34 59.70
C LEU A 3 -24.07 -35.94 59.51
N ARG A 4 -23.14 -35.80 58.56
CA ARG A 4 -22.72 -34.52 58.01
C ARG A 4 -23.29 -34.38 56.59
N PRO A 5 -24.00 -33.30 56.26
CA PRO A 5 -24.29 -32.95 54.88
C PRO A 5 -23.08 -32.25 54.27
N PHE A 6 -22.63 -32.71 53.11
CA PHE A 6 -21.65 -32.00 52.29
C PHE A 6 -22.41 -30.94 51.48
N CYS A 7 -22.29 -29.67 51.88
CA CYS A 7 -22.74 -28.54 51.07
C CYS A 7 -21.88 -28.44 49.81
N LEU A 8 -22.45 -28.75 48.65
CA LEU A 8 -21.91 -28.29 47.36
C LEU A 8 -22.28 -26.82 47.20
N LEU A 9 -21.32 -25.93 47.47
CA LEU A 9 -21.37 -24.55 46.99
C LEU A 9 -20.97 -24.55 45.50
N THR A 10 -21.95 -24.52 44.60
CA THR A 10 -21.74 -24.10 43.21
C THR A 10 -21.63 -22.58 43.18
N MET A 11 -20.40 -22.05 43.16
CA MET A 11 -20.19 -20.66 42.75
C MET A 11 -20.53 -20.52 41.27
N LEU A 12 -21.66 -19.86 40.98
CA LEU A 12 -21.96 -19.35 39.66
C LEU A 12 -21.01 -18.19 39.37
N ALA A 13 -19.89 -18.44 38.69
CA ALA A 13 -19.11 -17.38 38.08
C ALA A 13 -19.92 -16.87 36.86
N ALA A 14 -20.73 -15.84 37.07
CA ALA A 14 -21.34 -15.09 35.99
C ALA A 14 -20.23 -14.34 35.25
N THR A 15 -19.68 -14.96 34.20
CA THR A 15 -18.92 -14.22 33.19
C THR A 15 -19.90 -13.27 32.50
N LEU A 16 -19.88 -12.00 32.91
CA LEU A 16 -20.38 -10.90 32.09
C LEU A 16 -19.53 -10.87 30.83
N ALA A 17 -19.97 -11.58 29.79
CA ALA A 17 -19.55 -11.29 28.44
C ALA A 17 -20.03 -9.86 28.17
N VAL A 18 -19.12 -8.90 28.27
CA VAL A 18 -19.37 -7.54 27.80
C VAL A 18 -19.58 -7.69 26.30
N ALA A 19 -20.83 -7.66 25.86
CA ALA A 19 -21.14 -7.55 24.46
C ALA A 19 -20.47 -6.26 23.98
N GLN A 20 -19.40 -6.40 23.19
CA GLN A 20 -18.78 -5.26 22.55
C GLN A 20 -19.84 -4.68 21.63
N VAL A 21 -20.40 -3.52 21.99
CA VAL A 21 -21.26 -2.76 21.08
C VAL A 21 -20.38 -2.46 19.87
N ASN A 22 -20.66 -3.16 18.77
CA ASN A 22 -19.87 -3.04 17.56
C ASN A 22 -20.14 -1.66 16.96
N LEU A 23 -19.12 -0.81 17.01
CA LEU A 23 -19.08 0.42 16.26
C LEU A 23 -19.12 0.06 14.76
N ASP A 24 -20.12 0.55 14.03
CA ASP A 24 -20.27 0.29 12.59
C ASP A 24 -19.30 1.14 11.77
N VAL A 25 -18.01 0.80 11.87
CA VAL A 25 -16.90 1.47 11.18
C VAL A 25 -16.17 0.44 10.34
N VAL A 26 -15.92 0.79 9.09
CA VAL A 26 -15.20 -0.05 8.13
C VAL A 26 -13.97 0.69 7.60
N PRO A 27 -12.76 0.10 7.67
CA PRO A 27 -12.41 -1.13 8.39
C PRO A 27 -12.61 -0.99 9.91
N ALA A 28 -12.93 -2.09 10.58
CA ALA A 28 -13.07 -2.13 12.03
C ALA A 28 -11.75 -1.75 12.72
N PRO A 29 -11.75 -0.79 13.66
CA PRO A 29 -10.55 -0.44 14.41
C PRO A 29 -10.00 -1.63 15.21
N ARG A 30 -8.68 -1.72 15.35
CA ARG A 30 -8.03 -2.77 16.17
C ARG A 30 -8.47 -2.75 17.63
N GLU A 31 -8.55 -1.56 18.21
CA GLU A 31 -8.93 -1.35 19.60
C GLU A 31 -9.98 -0.25 19.66
N CYS A 32 -11.11 -0.54 20.30
CA CYS A 32 -12.19 0.42 20.51
C CYS A 32 -12.86 0.15 21.86
N GLN A 33 -12.90 1.16 22.71
CA GLN A 33 -13.63 1.17 23.96
C GLN A 33 -14.64 2.31 23.94
N LEU A 34 -15.92 1.98 23.84
CA LEU A 34 -17.01 2.95 23.98
C LEU A 34 -17.20 3.33 25.44
N ARG A 35 -17.56 4.60 25.67
CA ARG A 35 -17.85 5.18 26.97
C ARG A 35 -19.30 5.68 26.97
N THR A 36 -19.89 5.80 28.15
CA THR A 36 -21.25 6.33 28.29
C THR A 36 -21.27 7.81 27.93
N GLY A 37 -22.20 8.22 27.06
CA GLY A 37 -22.38 9.61 26.64
C GLY A 37 -21.99 9.86 25.18
N SER A 38 -22.09 11.12 24.76
CA SER A 38 -21.69 11.57 23.43
C SER A 38 -21.08 12.97 23.46
N PHE A 39 -20.30 13.29 22.44
CA PHE A 39 -19.75 14.62 22.17
C PHE A 39 -20.60 15.31 21.10
N ALA A 40 -21.20 16.45 21.42
CA ALA A 40 -22.00 17.24 20.48
C ALA A 40 -21.10 17.94 19.45
N LEU A 41 -21.44 17.86 18.16
CA LEU A 41 -20.58 18.32 17.07
C LEU A 41 -21.02 19.61 16.38
N GLU A 42 -22.30 19.96 16.44
CA GLU A 42 -22.78 21.16 15.75
C GLU A 42 -22.17 22.43 16.34
N GLY A 43 -21.73 23.33 15.46
CA GLY A 43 -21.06 24.58 15.82
C GLY A 43 -19.65 24.42 16.39
N GLN A 44 -19.18 23.19 16.65
CA GLN A 44 -17.84 22.95 17.18
C GLN A 44 -16.77 23.28 16.15
N ASN A 45 -15.72 23.97 16.59
CA ASN A 45 -14.55 24.24 15.76
C ASN A 45 -13.69 22.99 15.60
N LEU A 46 -13.05 22.89 14.43
CA LEU A 46 -12.05 21.88 14.12
C LEU A 46 -10.67 22.55 14.15
N TYR A 47 -9.84 22.19 15.13
CA TYR A 47 -8.48 22.68 15.28
C TYR A 47 -7.50 21.71 14.60
N CYS A 48 -6.81 22.20 13.59
CA CYS A 48 -6.11 21.37 12.64
C CYS A 48 -4.61 21.74 12.57
N ALA A 49 -3.73 20.73 12.59
CA ALA A 49 -2.33 20.91 12.27
C ALA A 49 -2.15 21.37 10.81
N GLU A 50 -1.03 22.04 10.49
CA GLU A 50 -0.78 22.62 9.17
C GLU A 50 -0.50 21.59 8.05
N THR A 51 -0.56 20.30 8.35
CA THR A 51 -0.35 19.27 7.33
C THR A 51 -1.54 19.16 6.39
N ARG A 52 -1.27 18.89 5.11
CA ARG A 52 -2.30 18.76 4.07
C ARG A 52 -3.34 17.69 4.41
N GLN A 53 -2.90 16.57 4.98
CA GLN A 53 -3.74 15.45 5.38
C GLN A 53 -4.68 15.82 6.54
N CYS A 54 -4.22 16.60 7.53
CA CYS A 54 -5.11 17.09 8.58
C CYS A 54 -6.15 18.04 7.99
N GLN A 55 -5.78 18.95 7.08
CA GLN A 55 -6.74 19.86 6.44
C GLN A 55 -7.83 19.10 5.66
N ILE A 56 -7.44 18.06 4.91
CA ILE A 56 -8.39 17.19 4.21
C ILE A 56 -9.30 16.46 5.21
N GLY A 57 -8.73 15.90 6.28
CA GLY A 57 -9.51 15.21 7.31
C GLY A 57 -10.52 16.13 8.00
N ALA A 58 -10.15 17.37 8.31
CA ALA A 58 -11.05 18.37 8.88
C ALA A 58 -12.19 18.70 7.90
N ALA A 59 -11.88 18.88 6.61
CA ALA A 59 -12.88 19.11 5.58
C ALA A 59 -13.85 17.93 5.42
N GLU A 60 -13.38 16.68 5.54
CA GLU A 60 -14.20 15.46 5.51
C GLU A 60 -15.17 15.35 6.70
N ILE A 61 -14.72 15.77 7.89
CA ILE A 61 -15.57 15.86 9.09
C ILE A 61 -16.64 16.95 8.90
N SER A 62 -16.25 18.16 8.47
CA SER A 62 -17.21 19.23 8.19
C SER A 62 -18.23 18.82 7.11
N ALA A 63 -17.79 18.11 6.08
CA ALA A 63 -18.69 17.57 5.04
C ALA A 63 -19.65 16.50 5.60
N ALA A 64 -19.24 15.72 6.60
CA ALA A 64 -20.11 14.75 7.29
C ALA A 64 -21.26 15.45 8.01
N ILE A 65 -20.92 16.47 8.80
CA ILE A 65 -21.89 17.26 9.57
C ILE A 65 -22.90 17.91 8.62
N ARG A 66 -22.42 18.53 7.53
CA ARG A 66 -23.29 19.14 6.51
C ARG A 66 -24.16 18.14 5.76
N ALA A 67 -23.67 16.92 5.51
CA ALA A 67 -24.46 15.87 4.86
C ALA A 67 -25.65 15.42 5.72
N LEU A 68 -25.54 15.56 7.04
CA LEU A 68 -26.64 15.39 8.00
C LEU A 68 -27.43 16.68 8.25
N GLN A 69 -27.23 17.72 7.42
CA GLN A 69 -27.89 19.04 7.52
C GLN A 69 -27.57 19.83 8.80
N GLY A 70 -26.48 19.50 9.50
CA GLY A 70 -26.02 20.27 10.66
C GLY A 70 -25.08 21.42 10.32
N GLU A 71 -24.84 22.27 11.31
CA GLU A 71 -23.91 23.39 11.24
C GLU A 71 -22.48 22.96 11.58
N ALA A 72 -21.59 22.98 10.58
CA ALA A 72 -20.16 22.76 10.80
C ALA A 72 -19.48 24.06 11.24
N GLY A 73 -18.72 24.02 12.34
CA GLY A 73 -17.91 25.15 12.79
C GLY A 73 -16.70 25.44 11.90
N GLY A 74 -15.84 26.35 12.36
CA GLY A 74 -14.65 26.78 11.63
C GLY A 74 -13.53 25.74 11.63
N ILE A 75 -12.78 25.63 10.53
CA ILE A 75 -11.48 24.94 10.52
C ILE A 75 -10.41 25.99 10.86
N LEU A 76 -9.81 25.84 12.04
CA LEU A 76 -8.90 26.81 12.63
C LEU A 76 -7.53 26.16 12.89
N PRO A 77 -6.45 26.96 12.99
CA PRO A 77 -5.16 26.46 13.48
C PRO A 77 -5.26 25.89 14.89
N LEU A 78 -4.31 25.03 15.27
CA LEU A 78 -4.21 24.51 16.64
C LEU A 78 -4.06 25.68 17.66
N PRO A 79 -4.93 25.75 18.68
CA PRO A 79 -4.83 26.78 19.71
C PRO A 79 -3.76 26.41 20.73
N ALA A 80 -3.09 27.40 21.32
CA ALA A 80 -2.11 27.16 22.38
C ALA A 80 -2.75 26.58 23.65
N GLU A 81 -3.95 27.07 23.98
CA GLU A 81 -4.75 26.62 25.11
C GLU A 81 -5.89 25.72 24.64
N ALA A 82 -6.17 24.64 25.39
CA ALA A 82 -7.28 23.76 25.09
C ALA A 82 -8.62 24.47 25.21
N ARG A 83 -9.46 24.22 24.21
CA ARG A 83 -10.83 24.69 24.07
C ARG A 83 -11.70 23.54 23.60
N SER A 84 -13.00 23.65 23.82
CA SER A 84 -13.95 22.69 23.26
C SER A 84 -13.87 22.66 21.73
N GLY A 85 -13.93 21.45 21.18
CA GLY A 85 -13.87 21.21 19.74
C GLY A 85 -13.17 19.91 19.37
N VAL A 86 -12.95 19.73 18.07
CA VAL A 86 -12.29 18.57 17.49
C VAL A 86 -10.86 18.93 17.09
N TYR A 87 -9.88 18.16 17.54
CA TYR A 87 -8.46 18.36 17.23
C TYR A 87 -8.01 17.30 16.25
N LEU A 88 -7.36 17.71 15.17
CA LEU A 88 -6.80 16.82 14.15
C LEU A 88 -5.33 17.16 13.94
N LEU A 89 -4.46 16.26 14.38
CA LEU A 89 -3.03 16.51 14.52
C LEU A 89 -2.22 15.21 14.43
N THR A 90 -0.90 15.33 14.44
CA THR A 90 0.01 14.20 14.63
C THR A 90 0.54 14.16 16.06
N ARG A 91 1.07 13.01 16.49
CA ARG A 91 1.68 12.84 17.82
C ARG A 91 2.79 13.86 18.10
N ALA A 92 3.46 14.37 17.06
CA ALA A 92 4.51 15.39 17.20
C ALA A 92 3.98 16.77 17.66
N GLU A 93 2.70 17.06 17.44
CA GLU A 93 2.08 18.31 17.92
C GLU A 93 1.48 18.19 19.32
N VAL A 94 1.16 16.97 19.81
CA VAL A 94 0.45 16.78 21.09
C VAL A 94 1.16 17.46 22.27
N GLY A 95 2.48 17.32 22.36
CA GLY A 95 3.28 17.91 23.44
C GLY A 95 3.42 19.44 23.39
N LYS A 96 2.90 20.10 22.34
CA LYS A 96 2.97 21.55 22.15
C LYS A 96 1.68 22.28 22.57
N LEU A 97 0.65 21.52 22.94
CA LEU A 97 -0.68 22.03 23.26
C LEU A 97 -0.98 21.81 24.74
N ALA A 98 -1.70 22.75 25.36
CA ALA A 98 -2.18 22.59 26.73
C ALA A 98 -3.45 21.70 26.82
N LEU A 99 -3.41 20.52 26.19
CA LEU A 99 -4.49 19.52 26.26
C LEU A 99 -4.58 18.89 27.66
N PRO A 100 -5.76 18.37 28.06
CA PRO A 100 -5.89 17.62 29.32
C PRO A 100 -4.85 16.50 29.44
N GLN A 101 -4.23 16.37 30.63
CA GLN A 101 -3.15 15.40 30.85
C GLN A 101 -3.58 13.96 30.57
N GLU A 102 -4.84 13.61 30.84
CA GLU A 102 -5.41 12.30 30.49
C GLU A 102 -5.32 12.02 28.98
N ILE A 103 -5.64 13.01 28.15
CA ILE A 103 -5.59 12.90 26.68
C ILE A 103 -4.16 12.77 26.19
N ILE A 104 -3.26 13.62 26.71
CA ILE A 104 -1.83 13.55 26.38
C ILE A 104 -1.28 12.17 26.73
N ASN A 105 -1.57 11.67 27.93
CA ASN A 105 -1.12 10.36 28.38
C ASN A 105 -1.72 9.23 27.54
N GLY A 106 -3.01 9.29 27.22
CA GLY A 106 -3.69 8.29 26.39
C GLY A 106 -3.11 8.20 24.98
N ILE A 107 -2.85 9.34 24.33
CA ILE A 107 -2.21 9.37 23.00
C ILE A 107 -0.77 8.87 23.08
N ASN A 108 -0.04 9.23 24.14
CA ASN A 108 1.38 8.88 24.29
C ASN A 108 1.62 7.44 24.80
N ALA A 109 0.61 6.79 25.39
CA ALA A 109 0.76 5.48 26.02
C ALA A 109 1.33 4.40 25.09
N LYS A 110 0.85 4.33 23.84
CA LYS A 110 1.36 3.37 22.87
C LYS A 110 1.20 3.87 21.44
N ASP A 111 2.32 4.07 20.75
CA ASP A 111 2.32 4.47 19.35
C ASP A 111 1.77 3.34 18.46
N PRO A 112 0.70 3.58 17.68
CA PRO A 112 0.20 2.59 16.72
C PRO A 112 1.11 2.39 15.49
N GLY A 113 2.16 3.20 15.31
CA GLY A 113 3.13 3.08 14.22
C GLY A 113 2.66 3.73 12.91
N PRO A 114 3.41 3.55 11.81
CA PRO A 114 3.10 4.18 10.52
C PRO A 114 1.66 3.95 10.07
N GLN A 115 1.01 5.00 9.56
CA GLN A 115 -0.41 5.05 9.16
C GLN A 115 -1.39 4.79 10.32
N GLY A 116 -0.91 4.59 11.55
CA GLY A 116 -1.72 4.38 12.73
C GLY A 116 -2.21 5.70 13.34
N TYR A 117 -3.25 5.60 14.15
CA TYR A 117 -3.83 6.74 14.85
C TYR A 117 -4.50 6.36 16.17
N THR A 118 -4.70 7.37 17.02
CA THR A 118 -5.48 7.30 18.26
C THR A 118 -6.60 8.34 18.21
N ILE A 119 -7.80 7.99 18.66
CA ILE A 119 -8.93 8.91 18.84
C ILE A 119 -9.38 8.85 20.29
N LEU A 120 -9.37 9.97 20.99
CA LEU A 120 -9.91 10.09 22.34
C LEU A 120 -11.04 11.12 22.34
N ILE A 121 -12.24 10.70 22.71
CA ILE A 121 -13.46 11.52 22.71
C ILE A 121 -13.96 11.64 24.14
N ARG A 122 -14.11 12.88 24.62
CA ARG A 122 -14.67 13.28 25.92
C ARG A 122 -15.83 14.26 25.69
N GLU A 123 -16.54 14.64 26.75
CA GLU A 123 -17.77 15.45 26.65
C GLU A 123 -17.57 16.82 26.00
N ASP A 124 -16.38 17.40 26.13
CA ASP A 124 -16.03 18.74 25.66
C ASP A 124 -14.95 18.76 24.58
N ILE A 125 -14.19 17.67 24.40
CA ILE A 125 -13.06 17.62 23.47
C ILE A 125 -12.94 16.25 22.79
N ALA A 126 -12.66 16.28 21.48
CA ALA A 126 -12.29 15.10 20.72
C ALA A 126 -10.91 15.31 20.09
N VAL A 127 -9.97 14.38 20.28
CA VAL A 127 -8.62 14.47 19.72
C VAL A 127 -8.34 13.27 18.83
N ILE A 128 -8.03 13.55 17.57
CA ILE A 128 -7.59 12.60 16.55
C ILE A 128 -6.09 12.83 16.33
N ALA A 129 -5.26 11.90 16.78
CA ALA A 129 -3.81 11.98 16.71
C ALA A 129 -3.23 10.84 15.85
N GLY A 130 -2.72 11.17 14.67
CA GLY A 130 -1.98 10.24 13.82
C GLY A 130 -0.54 10.07 14.27
N SER A 131 0.04 8.88 14.12
CA SER A 131 1.49 8.69 14.26
C SER A 131 2.26 9.42 13.16
N ASP A 132 1.63 9.64 12.02
CA ASP A 132 2.08 10.46 10.90
C ASP A 132 0.87 11.20 10.26
N PRO A 133 1.08 12.11 9.30
CA PRO A 133 -0.02 12.83 8.64
C PRO A 133 -1.07 11.92 7.99
N VAL A 134 -0.67 10.78 7.42
CA VAL A 134 -1.61 9.83 6.78
C VAL A 134 -2.45 9.12 7.85
N GLY A 135 -1.83 8.74 8.98
CA GLY A 135 -2.54 8.22 10.15
C GLY A 135 -3.59 9.20 10.66
N ALA A 136 -3.28 10.51 10.74
CA ALA A 136 -4.24 11.52 11.15
C ALA A 136 -5.46 11.57 10.21
N LEU A 137 -5.22 11.54 8.90
CA LEU A 137 -6.30 11.46 7.90
C LEU A 137 -7.14 10.17 8.05
N TYR A 138 -6.51 9.02 8.31
CA TYR A 138 -7.24 7.78 8.56
C TYR A 138 -8.08 7.84 9.84
N GLY A 139 -7.59 8.50 10.88
CA GLY A 139 -8.35 8.80 12.08
C GLY A 139 -9.55 9.69 11.79
N ALA A 140 -9.40 10.71 10.94
CA ALA A 140 -10.51 11.54 10.50
C ALA A 140 -11.57 10.75 9.72
N TYR A 141 -11.17 9.77 8.89
CA TYR A 141 -12.12 8.89 8.21
C TYR A 141 -12.89 7.98 9.18
N THR A 142 -12.24 7.47 10.21
CA THR A 142 -12.93 6.73 11.28
C THR A 142 -13.89 7.63 12.03
N PHE A 143 -13.43 8.80 12.49
CA PHE A 143 -14.27 9.77 13.18
C PHE A 143 -15.47 10.16 12.33
N ARG A 144 -15.28 10.42 11.04
CA ARG A 144 -16.34 10.70 10.07
C ARG A 144 -17.42 9.63 10.02
N GLN A 145 -17.06 8.35 10.06
CA GLN A 145 -18.03 7.24 10.06
C GLN A 145 -18.80 7.13 11.38
N MET A 146 -18.24 7.63 12.48
CA MET A 146 -18.91 7.64 13.79
C MET A 146 -19.96 8.75 13.93
N ILE A 147 -19.95 9.75 13.05
CA ILE A 147 -20.87 10.89 13.12
C ILE A 147 -22.28 10.42 12.78
N GLY A 148 -23.21 10.67 13.70
CA GLY A 148 -24.62 10.34 13.52
C GLY A 148 -25.53 11.30 14.28
N GLY A 149 -26.83 11.06 14.18
CA GLY A 149 -27.87 11.89 14.79
C GLY A 149 -28.74 12.59 13.76
N GLN A 150 -29.45 13.63 14.22
CA GLN A 150 -30.33 14.49 13.43
C GLN A 150 -29.90 15.95 13.61
N PRO A 151 -30.32 16.87 12.72
CA PRO A 151 -30.05 18.31 12.89
C PRO A 151 -30.43 18.80 14.29
N GLY A 152 -29.57 19.59 14.93
CA GLY A 152 -29.71 20.02 16.32
C GLY A 152 -29.16 19.04 17.36
N ALA A 153 -28.79 17.82 16.97
CA ALA A 153 -28.35 16.74 17.85
C ALA A 153 -27.29 15.82 17.21
N ILE A 154 -26.52 16.32 16.24
CA ILE A 154 -25.42 15.56 15.65
C ILE A 154 -24.31 15.38 16.68
N SER A 155 -23.88 14.14 16.86
CA SER A 155 -22.87 13.79 17.86
C SER A 155 -22.05 12.57 17.43
N VAL A 156 -21.00 12.31 18.20
CA VAL A 156 -20.22 11.05 18.18
C VAL A 156 -20.23 10.43 19.57
N PRO A 157 -20.26 9.10 19.71
CA PRO A 157 -20.16 8.46 21.01
C PRO A 157 -18.80 8.75 21.66
N LEU A 158 -18.76 8.87 22.98
CA LEU A 158 -17.49 8.94 23.70
C LEU A 158 -16.74 7.62 23.53
N ALA A 159 -15.45 7.69 23.22
CA ALA A 159 -14.67 6.51 22.86
C ALA A 159 -13.17 6.73 23.04
N ASP A 160 -12.45 5.63 23.26
CA ASP A 160 -11.01 5.52 23.06
C ASP A 160 -10.76 4.52 21.93
N ILE A 161 -10.11 4.96 20.86
CA ILE A 161 -9.83 4.14 19.67
C ILE A 161 -8.35 4.19 19.39
N ARG A 162 -7.76 3.04 19.07
CA ARG A 162 -6.39 2.93 18.55
C ARG A 162 -6.38 1.94 17.40
N ASP A 163 -5.81 2.34 16.27
CA ASP A 163 -5.92 1.58 15.04
C ASP A 163 -4.67 1.69 14.18
N TRP A 164 -4.38 0.63 13.44
CA TRP A 164 -3.24 0.51 12.53
C TRP A 164 -3.46 -0.66 11.54
N PRO A 165 -2.93 -0.55 10.30
CA PRO A 165 -3.12 -1.59 9.29
C PRO A 165 -2.25 -2.84 9.55
N ASP A 166 -2.76 -4.03 9.21
CA ASP A 166 -1.91 -5.24 9.05
C ASP A 166 -0.93 -5.09 7.87
N PHE A 167 -1.43 -4.54 6.77
CA PHE A 167 -0.71 -4.39 5.52
C PHE A 167 -0.57 -2.90 5.18
N HIS A 168 0.67 -2.41 5.05
CA HIS A 168 0.92 -1.00 4.75
C HIS A 168 0.48 -0.58 3.33
N PHE A 169 0.32 -1.53 2.41
CA PHE A 169 -0.15 -1.31 1.05
C PHE A 169 -1.45 -2.09 0.82
N ARG A 170 -2.52 -1.39 0.47
CA ARG A 170 -3.89 -1.91 0.35
C ARG A 170 -4.51 -1.40 -0.94
N SER A 171 -4.84 -2.31 -1.85
CA SER A 171 -5.27 -1.97 -3.21
C SER A 171 -6.71 -2.37 -3.49
N GLN A 172 -7.36 -1.61 -4.38
CA GLN A 172 -8.62 -1.93 -5.03
C GLN A 172 -8.39 -2.63 -6.38
N VAL A 173 -9.46 -3.17 -6.97
CA VAL A 173 -9.45 -3.63 -8.37
C VAL A 173 -9.15 -2.44 -9.29
N GLY A 174 -8.13 -2.55 -10.12
CA GLY A 174 -7.70 -1.44 -10.97
C GLY A 174 -8.79 -1.01 -11.96
N PHE A 175 -8.84 0.29 -12.25
CA PHE A 175 -9.78 0.89 -13.18
C PHE A 175 -9.03 1.46 -14.38
N ARG A 176 -9.75 1.67 -15.49
CA ARG A 176 -9.20 2.31 -16.69
C ARG A 176 -9.64 3.78 -16.70
N PRO A 177 -8.73 4.75 -16.51
CA PRO A 177 -9.11 6.14 -16.68
C PRO A 177 -9.35 6.42 -18.17
N ALA A 178 -10.52 6.98 -18.48
CA ALA A 178 -10.68 7.75 -19.71
C ALA A 178 -9.97 9.11 -19.52
N ARG A 179 -9.38 9.64 -20.60
CA ARG A 179 -8.39 10.73 -20.55
C ARG A 179 -9.04 12.10 -20.83
N SER A 180 -10.08 12.47 -20.08
CA SER A 180 -10.76 13.77 -20.20
C SER A 180 -10.92 14.50 -18.86
N ALA A 181 -11.18 15.80 -18.88
CA ALA A 181 -11.44 16.59 -17.66
C ALA A 181 -12.65 16.06 -16.86
N ALA A 182 -13.71 15.61 -17.54
CA ALA A 182 -14.87 15.00 -16.89
C ALA A 182 -14.51 13.68 -16.20
N ASP A 183 -13.51 12.96 -16.71
CA ASP A 183 -13.04 11.71 -16.12
C ASP A 183 -12.13 11.95 -14.92
N LEU A 184 -11.37 13.06 -14.91
CA LEU A 184 -10.57 13.45 -13.74
C LEU A 184 -11.46 13.66 -12.51
N GLU A 185 -12.57 14.37 -12.64
CA GLU A 185 -13.49 14.60 -11.53
C GLU A 185 -14.19 13.31 -11.06
N LYS A 186 -14.50 12.39 -11.97
CA LYS A 186 -14.99 11.04 -11.59
C LYS A 186 -13.92 10.26 -10.83
N GLN A 187 -12.67 10.32 -11.28
CA GLN A 187 -11.53 9.64 -10.67
C GLN A 187 -11.26 10.18 -9.26
N LYS A 188 -11.32 11.51 -9.06
CA LYS A 188 -11.22 12.13 -7.73
C LYS A 188 -12.28 11.61 -6.76
N LYS A 189 -13.54 11.52 -7.20
CA LYS A 189 -14.64 10.96 -6.38
C LYS A 189 -14.41 9.49 -6.01
N LEU A 190 -13.89 8.68 -6.93
CA LEU A 190 -13.52 7.29 -6.65
C LEU A 190 -12.38 7.19 -5.64
N ILE A 191 -11.36 8.03 -5.79
CA ILE A 191 -10.24 8.14 -4.85
C ILE A 191 -10.78 8.51 -3.45
N ASP A 192 -11.67 9.50 -3.33
CA ASP A 192 -12.28 9.88 -2.05
C ASP A 192 -13.03 8.70 -1.39
N ILE A 193 -13.80 7.94 -2.18
CA ILE A 193 -14.50 6.74 -1.67
C ILE A 193 -13.50 5.73 -1.12
N TRP A 194 -12.47 5.37 -1.89
CA TRP A 194 -11.48 4.39 -1.46
C TRP A 194 -10.62 4.88 -0.28
N ALA A 195 -10.32 6.18 -0.23
CA ALA A 195 -9.60 6.80 0.87
C ALA A 195 -10.34 6.63 2.21
N ARG A 196 -11.67 6.79 2.20
CA ARG A 196 -12.52 6.59 3.41
C ARG A 196 -12.47 5.17 3.95
N PHE A 197 -12.18 4.19 3.10
CA PHE A 197 -11.92 2.80 3.50
C PHE A 197 -10.44 2.50 3.75
N LYS A 198 -9.61 3.54 3.83
CA LYS A 198 -8.17 3.48 4.10
C LYS A 198 -7.37 2.67 3.06
N LEU A 199 -7.90 2.48 1.85
CA LEU A 199 -7.12 1.94 0.73
C LEU A 199 -6.07 2.98 0.29
N ASN A 200 -4.94 2.52 -0.22
CA ASN A 200 -3.81 3.42 -0.51
C ASN A 200 -2.92 3.02 -1.69
N ILE A 201 -3.28 2.04 -2.51
CA ILE A 201 -2.60 1.78 -3.79
C ILE A 201 -3.54 2.18 -4.92
N LEU A 202 -3.19 3.23 -5.67
CA LEU A 202 -3.96 3.63 -6.84
C LEU A 202 -3.48 2.83 -8.04
N HIS A 203 -4.12 1.68 -8.28
CA HIS A 203 -3.77 0.79 -9.38
C HIS A 203 -4.40 1.28 -10.69
N VAL A 204 -3.60 1.98 -11.49
CA VAL A 204 -3.99 2.37 -12.86
C VAL A 204 -3.58 1.24 -13.79
N ASN A 205 -4.54 0.43 -14.22
CA ASN A 205 -4.26 -0.72 -15.08
C ASN A 205 -3.79 -0.25 -16.48
N PHE A 206 -2.83 -1.00 -17.06
CA PHE A 206 -2.53 -1.09 -18.51
C PHE A 206 -1.33 -0.31 -19.12
N TYR A 207 -0.17 -0.22 -18.46
CA TYR A 207 1.04 0.40 -19.07
C TYR A 207 2.19 -0.55 -19.41
N MET A 208 2.01 -1.87 -19.22
CA MET A 208 3.11 -2.84 -19.34
C MET A 208 3.84 -2.75 -20.67
N ASP A 209 3.09 -2.74 -21.77
CA ASP A 209 3.61 -2.82 -23.13
C ASP A 209 3.48 -1.47 -23.88
N GLU A 210 3.05 -0.41 -23.20
CA GLU A 210 2.87 0.89 -23.84
C GLU A 210 4.22 1.61 -24.01
N ASP A 211 4.45 2.21 -25.17
CA ASP A 211 5.62 3.05 -25.38
C ASP A 211 5.35 4.46 -24.82
N LEU A 212 6.10 4.83 -23.77
CA LEU A 212 5.99 6.14 -23.13
C LEU A 212 6.22 7.33 -24.08
N ARG A 213 6.88 7.11 -25.22
CA ARG A 213 7.06 8.14 -26.27
C ARG A 213 5.74 8.55 -26.94
N ASN A 214 4.65 7.80 -26.75
CA ASN A 214 3.35 8.06 -27.36
C ASN A 214 2.43 8.93 -26.48
N TYR A 215 2.87 9.27 -25.26
CA TYR A 215 2.08 10.08 -24.34
C TYR A 215 2.17 11.55 -24.73
N SER A 216 1.01 12.17 -24.95
CA SER A 216 0.93 13.61 -25.15
C SER A 216 1.20 14.37 -23.85
N GLU A 217 1.51 15.67 -23.95
CA GLU A 217 1.70 16.52 -22.78
C GLU A 217 0.39 16.69 -21.98
N GLU A 218 -0.76 16.70 -22.64
CA GLU A 218 -2.07 16.73 -22.00
C GLU A 218 -2.33 15.47 -21.19
N GLU A 219 -1.94 14.30 -21.70
CA GLU A 219 -2.10 13.02 -20.99
C GLU A 219 -1.19 12.95 -19.76
N LYS A 220 0.05 13.44 -19.86
CA LYS A 220 0.97 13.55 -18.72
C LYS A 220 0.42 14.48 -17.65
N LYS A 221 -0.10 15.66 -18.03
CA LYS A 221 -0.74 16.60 -17.10
C LYS A 221 -1.97 16.00 -16.41
N PHE A 222 -2.78 15.24 -17.14
CA PHE A 222 -3.90 14.52 -16.56
C PHE A 222 -3.44 13.51 -15.50
N LEU A 223 -2.43 12.69 -15.82
CA LEU A 223 -1.89 11.70 -14.89
C LEU A 223 -1.31 12.38 -13.65
N GLN A 224 -0.53 13.45 -13.84
CA GLN A 224 0.03 14.24 -12.76
C GLN A 224 -1.07 14.75 -11.81
N ALA A 225 -2.09 15.43 -12.36
CA ALA A 225 -3.17 16.00 -11.56
C ALA A 225 -3.94 14.94 -10.77
N SER A 226 -4.20 13.77 -11.38
CA SER A 226 -4.86 12.68 -10.66
C SER A 226 -3.96 12.06 -9.59
N ASN A 227 -2.68 11.86 -9.89
CA ASN A 227 -1.75 11.19 -8.99
C ASN A 227 -1.45 12.08 -7.77
N GLU A 228 -1.25 13.38 -7.97
CA GLU A 228 -1.09 14.36 -6.89
C GLU A 228 -2.30 14.38 -5.96
N TYR A 229 -3.52 14.44 -6.52
CA TYR A 229 -4.75 14.38 -5.74
C TYR A 229 -4.85 13.12 -4.86
N ALA A 230 -4.41 11.98 -5.41
CA ALA A 230 -4.37 10.71 -4.69
C ALA A 230 -3.30 10.71 -3.58
N VAL A 231 -2.11 11.24 -3.87
CA VAL A 231 -1.00 11.36 -2.90
C VAL A 231 -1.39 12.22 -1.70
N GLU A 232 -2.10 13.32 -1.91
CA GLU A 232 -2.64 14.13 -0.81
C GLU A 232 -3.53 13.34 0.15
N ARG A 233 -4.20 12.28 -0.35
CA ARG A 233 -5.08 11.37 0.40
C ARG A 233 -4.36 10.12 0.90
N GLY A 234 -3.04 10.10 0.84
CA GLY A 234 -2.21 9.00 1.32
C GLY A 234 -2.13 7.81 0.37
N PHE A 235 -2.48 7.96 -0.91
CA PHE A 235 -2.28 6.91 -1.90
C PHE A 235 -0.84 6.91 -2.45
N TYR A 236 -0.42 5.72 -2.90
CA TYR A 236 0.73 5.48 -3.75
C TYR A 236 0.21 5.13 -5.15
N PRO A 237 0.20 6.09 -6.10
CA PRO A 237 -0.08 5.77 -7.48
C PRO A 237 0.95 4.81 -8.05
N PHE A 238 0.44 3.75 -8.65
CA PHE A 238 1.20 2.59 -9.07
C PHE A 238 1.32 2.53 -10.59
N PHE A 239 2.56 2.49 -11.08
CA PHE A 239 2.89 2.36 -12.49
C PHE A 239 3.45 0.96 -12.77
N ARG A 240 2.85 0.24 -13.72
CA ARG A 240 3.24 -1.13 -14.10
C ARG A 240 3.98 -1.13 -15.43
N ARG A 241 5.19 -1.68 -15.46
CA ARG A 241 6.06 -1.77 -16.65
C ARG A 241 6.69 -3.15 -16.77
N ASN A 242 7.14 -3.54 -17.96
CA ASN A 242 7.96 -4.74 -18.17
C ASN A 242 9.43 -4.35 -18.49
N THR A 243 10.33 -5.33 -18.53
CA THR A 243 11.77 -5.11 -18.84
C THR A 243 12.08 -4.99 -20.34
N ALA A 244 11.09 -4.74 -21.20
CA ALA A 244 11.33 -4.62 -22.64
C ALA A 244 12.11 -3.35 -22.97
N VAL A 245 13.05 -3.49 -23.91
CA VAL A 245 13.98 -2.44 -24.34
C VAL A 245 13.64 -1.84 -25.71
N ALA A 246 12.81 -2.53 -26.50
CA ALA A 246 12.41 -2.11 -27.85
C ALA A 246 10.99 -2.56 -28.19
N PHE A 247 10.32 -1.80 -29.06
CA PHE A 247 8.93 -2.00 -29.47
C PHE A 247 8.73 -1.95 -30.98
N ALA A 248 8.18 -3.01 -31.55
CA ALA A 248 7.76 -3.03 -32.96
C ALA A 248 6.41 -2.29 -33.17
N PRO A 249 6.17 -1.67 -34.34
CA PRO A 249 7.08 -1.59 -35.50
C PRO A 249 8.12 -0.46 -35.40
N ARG A 250 8.02 0.41 -34.38
CA ARG A 250 8.80 1.65 -34.30
C ARG A 250 10.31 1.44 -34.27
N ASP A 251 10.76 0.48 -33.48
CA ASP A 251 12.19 0.21 -33.29
C ASP A 251 12.71 -0.88 -34.25
N ALA A 252 12.11 -1.02 -35.44
CA ALA A 252 12.37 -2.13 -36.38
C ALA A 252 13.85 -2.31 -36.74
N GLU A 253 14.60 -1.22 -36.95
CA GLU A 253 16.03 -1.32 -37.28
C GLU A 253 16.86 -1.80 -36.08
N LEU A 254 16.61 -1.25 -34.89
CA LEU A 254 17.26 -1.71 -33.65
C LEU A 254 16.94 -3.18 -33.36
N ILE A 255 15.69 -3.60 -33.62
CA ILE A 255 15.24 -4.98 -33.41
C ILE A 255 16.03 -5.98 -34.25
N LYS A 256 16.45 -5.62 -35.47
CA LYS A 256 17.29 -6.50 -36.31
C LYS A 256 18.64 -6.82 -35.67
N GLU A 257 19.11 -5.96 -34.77
CA GLU A 257 20.36 -6.14 -34.02
C GLU A 257 20.16 -6.87 -32.68
N LEU A 258 18.90 -7.04 -32.24
CA LEU A 258 18.56 -7.71 -30.98
C LEU A 258 18.42 -9.22 -31.19
N ASP A 259 19.52 -9.95 -30.99
CA ASP A 259 19.52 -11.41 -30.89
C ASP A 259 19.19 -11.86 -29.46
N ASP A 260 17.92 -11.69 -29.06
CA ASP A 260 17.43 -12.05 -27.73
C ASP A 260 15.90 -12.32 -27.76
N TYR A 261 15.30 -12.63 -26.61
CA TYR A 261 13.90 -12.99 -26.49
C TYR A 261 12.95 -11.84 -26.85
N HIS A 262 11.86 -12.19 -27.52
CA HIS A 262 10.76 -11.28 -27.81
C HIS A 262 9.40 -11.94 -27.53
N HIS A 263 8.42 -11.11 -27.19
CA HIS A 263 7.02 -11.51 -27.05
C HIS A 263 6.13 -10.48 -27.73
N LYS A 264 5.39 -10.91 -28.75
CA LYS A 264 4.58 -10.01 -29.61
C LYS A 264 5.45 -8.86 -30.14
N ASN A 265 5.11 -7.62 -29.78
CA ASN A 265 5.82 -6.42 -30.23
C ASN A 265 6.89 -5.94 -29.24
N SER A 266 7.13 -6.66 -28.13
CA SER A 266 8.10 -6.27 -27.09
C SER A 266 9.36 -7.13 -27.16
N TYR A 267 10.52 -6.48 -27.13
CA TYR A 267 11.83 -7.12 -27.24
C TYR A 267 12.63 -6.88 -25.96
N PHE A 268 13.34 -7.88 -25.48
CA PHE A 268 14.00 -7.88 -24.19
C PHE A 268 15.47 -8.22 -24.38
N SER A 269 16.38 -7.53 -23.68
CA SER A 269 17.80 -7.85 -23.77
C SER A 269 18.47 -7.93 -22.41
N TRP A 270 19.27 -8.98 -22.22
CA TRP A 270 20.16 -9.13 -21.06
C TRP A 270 21.62 -8.73 -21.31
N THR A 271 21.93 -8.24 -22.50
CA THR A 271 23.29 -7.90 -22.91
C THR A 271 23.45 -6.44 -23.34
N ARG A 272 22.32 -5.75 -23.60
CA ARG A 272 22.27 -4.33 -23.98
C ARG A 272 21.98 -3.44 -22.78
N ASP A 273 22.99 -3.25 -21.94
CA ASP A 273 22.92 -2.35 -20.78
C ASP A 273 22.58 -0.91 -21.19
N ASP A 274 23.06 -0.46 -22.35
CA ASP A 274 22.77 0.86 -22.91
C ASP A 274 21.27 1.07 -23.16
N LEU A 275 20.58 0.06 -23.70
CA LEU A 275 19.15 0.12 -23.95
C LEU A 275 18.35 0.01 -22.64
N ASN A 276 18.76 -0.90 -21.74
CA ASN A 276 18.14 -1.02 -20.42
C ASN A 276 18.25 0.28 -19.62
N LEU A 277 19.41 0.93 -19.64
CA LEU A 277 19.65 2.22 -19.01
C LEU A 277 18.76 3.31 -19.62
N ALA A 278 18.68 3.38 -20.95
CA ALA A 278 17.86 4.37 -21.64
C ALA A 278 16.36 4.22 -21.33
N VAL A 279 15.85 2.98 -21.22
CA VAL A 279 14.45 2.73 -20.85
C VAL A 279 14.22 2.99 -19.36
N ALA A 280 15.10 2.53 -18.48
CA ALA A 280 15.01 2.77 -17.05
C ALA A 280 14.95 4.28 -16.74
N LYS A 281 15.88 5.05 -17.33
CA LYS A 281 15.90 6.51 -17.25
C LYS A 281 14.55 7.12 -17.62
N ARG A 282 14.05 6.78 -18.81
CA ARG A 282 12.80 7.33 -19.35
C ARG A 282 11.59 7.01 -18.47
N VAL A 283 11.51 5.78 -17.96
CA VAL A 283 10.39 5.36 -17.11
C VAL A 283 10.44 6.05 -15.75
N VAL A 284 11.62 6.16 -15.14
CA VAL A 284 11.76 6.84 -13.86
C VAL A 284 11.47 8.34 -13.99
N GLU A 285 11.94 8.99 -15.06
CA GLU A 285 11.57 10.39 -15.40
C GLU A 285 10.05 10.52 -15.57
N PHE A 286 9.43 9.62 -16.32
CA PHE A 286 7.99 9.62 -16.49
C PHE A 286 7.24 9.47 -15.16
N CYS A 287 7.67 8.54 -14.28
CA CYS A 287 7.06 8.37 -12.96
C CYS A 287 7.17 9.65 -12.12
N ARG A 288 8.33 10.31 -12.14
CA ARG A 288 8.56 11.59 -11.44
C ARG A 288 7.63 12.68 -11.99
N ASP A 289 7.62 12.85 -13.30
CA ASP A 289 6.93 13.96 -13.97
C ASP A 289 5.40 13.80 -13.94
N THR A 290 4.90 12.57 -13.80
CA THR A 290 3.47 12.27 -13.70
C THR A 290 3.02 11.91 -12.28
N GLY A 291 3.88 12.04 -11.27
CA GLY A 291 3.53 11.86 -9.87
C GLY A 291 3.27 10.42 -9.41
N PHE A 292 3.67 9.41 -10.19
CA PHE A 292 3.66 8.02 -9.70
C PHE A 292 4.62 7.87 -8.52
N ARG A 293 4.21 7.12 -7.50
CA ARG A 293 5.01 6.89 -6.27
C ARG A 293 5.53 5.45 -6.17
N MET A 294 5.03 4.57 -7.02
CA MET A 294 5.46 3.19 -7.06
C MET A 294 5.61 2.68 -8.49
N LEU A 295 6.75 2.05 -8.79
CA LEU A 295 7.02 1.37 -10.04
C LEU A 295 7.07 -0.12 -9.78
N PHE A 296 6.25 -0.86 -10.52
CA PHE A 296 6.34 -2.29 -10.62
C PHE A 296 6.95 -2.72 -11.94
N LEU A 297 8.07 -3.41 -11.87
CA LEU A 297 8.82 -3.86 -13.03
C LEU A 297 8.70 -5.39 -13.17
N HIS A 298 7.97 -5.82 -14.20
CA HIS A 298 7.76 -7.22 -14.50
C HIS A 298 8.86 -7.73 -15.44
N PRO A 299 9.65 -8.75 -15.06
CA PRO A 299 10.53 -9.44 -16.01
C PRO A 299 9.72 -10.30 -17.00
N ILE A 300 10.36 -11.13 -17.81
CA ILE A 300 9.62 -12.06 -18.68
C ILE A 300 8.90 -13.11 -17.84
N ASP A 301 7.58 -13.19 -17.98
CA ASP A 301 6.75 -14.23 -17.36
C ASP A 301 6.68 -15.46 -18.26
N GLY A 302 7.57 -16.43 -18.05
CA GLY A 302 7.59 -17.62 -18.91
C GLY A 302 8.54 -18.73 -18.45
N GLY A 303 8.21 -19.95 -18.89
CA GLY A 303 9.01 -21.17 -18.69
C GLY A 303 8.99 -21.77 -17.29
N ALA A 304 8.29 -21.15 -16.33
CA ALA A 304 8.10 -21.67 -14.98
C ALA A 304 9.45 -22.05 -14.33
N ILE A 305 9.50 -23.17 -13.61
CA ILE A 305 10.75 -23.66 -12.99
C ILE A 305 11.68 -24.39 -13.97
N TYR A 306 11.20 -24.73 -15.18
CA TYR A 306 11.97 -25.49 -16.16
C TYR A 306 12.90 -24.61 -16.98
N ASP A 307 12.40 -23.43 -17.37
CA ASP A 307 13.12 -22.47 -18.20
C ASP A 307 12.77 -21.03 -17.80
N PRO A 308 13.06 -20.59 -16.56
CA PRO A 308 12.56 -19.32 -16.07
C PRO A 308 13.06 -18.13 -16.89
N GLU A 309 12.15 -17.20 -17.20
CA GLU A 309 12.40 -16.05 -18.09
C GLU A 309 12.84 -16.47 -19.51
N LEU A 310 12.51 -17.71 -19.89
CA LEU A 310 12.75 -18.33 -21.20
C LEU A 310 14.23 -18.29 -21.59
N TRP A 311 15.10 -18.68 -20.66
CA TRP A 311 16.56 -18.76 -20.83
C TRP A 311 16.98 -19.52 -22.09
N MET A 312 16.35 -20.66 -22.39
CA MET A 312 16.70 -21.46 -23.56
C MET A 312 16.48 -20.72 -24.88
N LYS A 313 15.55 -19.75 -24.90
CA LYS A 313 15.23 -18.91 -26.06
C LYS A 313 16.11 -17.68 -26.21
N ARG A 314 17.12 -17.52 -25.35
CA ARG A 314 18.08 -16.41 -25.42
C ARG A 314 19.11 -16.63 -26.51
N GLY A 315 19.59 -15.54 -27.10
CA GLY A 315 20.66 -15.55 -28.09
C GLY A 315 22.01 -15.99 -27.50
N GLU A 316 22.92 -16.38 -28.37
CA GLU A 316 24.21 -16.96 -27.98
C GLU A 316 25.08 -16.00 -27.17
N THR A 317 24.97 -14.69 -27.43
CA THR A 317 25.69 -13.67 -26.67
C THR A 317 25.28 -13.66 -25.20
N ALA A 318 23.98 -13.75 -24.90
CA ALA A 318 23.49 -13.81 -23.53
C ALA A 318 23.94 -15.11 -22.82
N LYS A 319 23.86 -16.24 -23.53
CA LYS A 319 24.30 -17.54 -23.01
C LYS A 319 25.80 -17.55 -22.68
N ARG A 320 26.64 -17.02 -23.57
CA ARG A 320 28.08 -16.88 -23.32
C ARG A 320 28.41 -15.96 -22.14
N GLN A 321 27.69 -14.85 -22.01
CA GLN A 321 27.97 -13.86 -20.96
C GLN A 321 27.54 -14.36 -19.57
N TRP A 322 26.35 -14.95 -19.46
CA TRP A 322 25.73 -15.22 -18.16
C TRP A 322 25.80 -16.67 -17.71
N LYS A 323 26.10 -17.61 -18.61
CA LYS A 323 26.15 -19.07 -18.35
C LYS A 323 24.81 -19.64 -17.85
N ASP A 324 24.61 -20.93 -18.06
CA ASP A 324 23.33 -21.58 -17.74
C ASP A 324 23.04 -21.58 -16.22
N ASP A 325 24.07 -21.74 -15.39
CA ASP A 325 23.97 -21.82 -13.92
C ASP A 325 24.03 -20.45 -13.21
N GLU A 326 24.34 -19.37 -13.94
CA GLU A 326 24.45 -18.02 -13.38
C GLU A 326 23.45 -17.01 -13.97
N ARG A 327 22.36 -17.48 -14.58
CA ARG A 327 21.24 -16.65 -15.10
C ARG A 327 20.77 -15.57 -14.12
N TRP A 328 20.77 -15.87 -12.81
CA TRP A 328 20.41 -14.90 -11.77
C TRP A 328 21.21 -13.59 -11.85
N LYS A 329 22.46 -13.63 -12.32
CA LYS A 329 23.29 -12.43 -12.54
C LYS A 329 22.71 -11.52 -13.63
N ALA A 330 22.14 -12.10 -14.68
CA ALA A 330 21.48 -11.36 -15.74
C ALA A 330 20.25 -10.62 -15.19
N SER A 331 19.38 -11.34 -14.46
CA SER A 331 18.22 -10.73 -13.80
C SER A 331 18.65 -9.63 -12.83
N ALA A 332 19.60 -9.90 -11.94
CA ALA A 332 20.12 -8.91 -10.99
C ALA A 332 20.71 -7.68 -11.67
N ARG A 333 21.45 -7.85 -12.78
CA ARG A 333 22.02 -6.75 -13.56
C ARG A 333 20.92 -5.81 -14.06
N ILE A 334 19.84 -6.34 -14.63
CA ILE A 334 18.73 -5.52 -15.10
C ILE A 334 18.11 -4.74 -13.94
N PHE A 335 17.72 -5.40 -12.85
CA PHE A 335 17.09 -4.71 -11.72
C PHE A 335 18.00 -3.65 -11.09
N ASN A 336 19.31 -3.87 -11.07
CA ASN A 336 20.28 -2.90 -10.55
C ASN A 336 20.47 -1.68 -11.47
N ILE A 337 20.39 -1.83 -12.79
CA ILE A 337 20.37 -0.69 -13.72
C ILE A 337 19.16 0.22 -13.43
N TRP A 338 18.00 -0.39 -13.20
CA TRP A 338 16.79 0.36 -12.87
C TRP A 338 16.85 1.02 -11.49
N ALA A 339 17.40 0.34 -10.48
CA ALA A 339 17.64 0.95 -9.17
C ALA A 339 18.61 2.12 -9.24
N GLN A 340 19.68 2.02 -10.04
CA GLN A 340 20.64 3.09 -10.26
C GLN A 340 19.95 4.36 -10.82
N GLU A 341 19.15 4.22 -11.88
CA GLU A 341 18.43 5.38 -12.44
C GLU A 341 17.38 5.93 -11.48
N ARG A 342 16.71 5.06 -10.71
CA ARG A 342 15.82 5.47 -9.63
C ARG A 342 16.56 6.30 -8.58
N HIS A 343 17.70 5.86 -8.06
CA HIS A 343 18.50 6.60 -7.08
C HIS A 343 19.01 7.94 -7.64
N ARG A 344 19.27 8.01 -8.95
CA ARG A 344 19.75 9.23 -9.61
C ARG A 344 18.64 10.26 -9.86
N ILE A 345 17.44 9.81 -10.24
CA ILE A 345 16.38 10.67 -10.77
C ILE A 345 15.25 10.88 -9.77
N TYR A 346 14.88 9.84 -9.03
CA TYR A 346 13.70 9.85 -8.17
C TYR A 346 13.87 8.93 -6.94
N PRO A 347 14.67 9.35 -5.94
CA PRO A 347 15.09 8.53 -4.79
C PRO A 347 13.99 8.15 -3.79
N GLU A 348 12.74 8.53 -4.05
CA GLU A 348 11.58 8.20 -3.23
C GLU A 348 10.58 7.29 -3.98
N LEU A 349 10.81 7.03 -5.27
CA LEU A 349 10.02 6.05 -6.04
C LEU A 349 10.20 4.66 -5.43
N ILE A 350 9.10 4.02 -5.03
CA ILE A 350 9.16 2.67 -4.48
C ILE A 350 9.26 1.68 -5.64
N LEU A 351 10.23 0.77 -5.57
CA LEU A 351 10.45 -0.25 -6.59
C LEU A 351 9.93 -1.61 -6.12
N SER A 352 9.17 -2.30 -6.98
CA SER A 352 8.70 -3.66 -6.72
C SER A 352 8.78 -4.53 -7.96
N ALA A 353 9.19 -5.79 -7.80
CA ALA A 353 9.31 -6.71 -8.92
C ALA A 353 9.02 -8.15 -8.51
N PRO A 354 8.34 -8.94 -9.36
CA PRO A 354 8.29 -10.38 -9.23
C PRO A 354 9.58 -10.97 -9.80
N PHE A 355 10.59 -11.19 -8.94
CA PHE A 355 11.83 -11.84 -9.36
C PHE A 355 11.55 -13.28 -9.83
N TYR A 356 11.57 -13.51 -11.14
CA TYR A 356 11.01 -14.73 -11.73
C TYR A 356 11.94 -15.95 -11.58
N PRO A 357 11.42 -17.12 -11.18
CA PRO A 357 10.01 -17.40 -10.88
C PRO A 357 9.61 -16.91 -9.48
N TYR A 358 8.39 -16.43 -9.30
CA TYR A 358 8.00 -15.65 -8.12
C TYR A 358 6.78 -16.21 -7.37
N SER A 359 6.41 -17.46 -7.65
CA SER A 359 5.34 -18.14 -6.89
C SER A 359 5.94 -18.88 -5.69
N PRO A 360 5.37 -18.75 -4.47
CA PRO A 360 5.87 -19.47 -3.30
C PRO A 360 5.76 -20.99 -3.47
N TYR A 361 4.87 -21.45 -4.34
CA TYR A 361 4.75 -22.88 -4.66
C TYR A 361 6.01 -23.48 -5.28
N TYR A 362 6.93 -22.68 -5.81
CA TYR A 362 8.24 -23.17 -6.26
C TYR A 362 9.22 -23.43 -5.11
N ALA A 363 8.91 -22.99 -3.88
CA ALA A 363 9.77 -23.16 -2.71
C ALA A 363 9.75 -24.58 -2.10
N ASP A 364 8.82 -25.44 -2.52
CA ASP A 364 8.66 -26.78 -1.98
C ASP A 364 8.99 -27.84 -3.04
N PHE A 365 10.12 -28.53 -2.87
CA PHE A 365 10.55 -29.57 -3.80
C PHE A 365 9.55 -30.73 -3.90
N GLU A 366 8.88 -31.10 -2.81
CA GLU A 366 7.98 -32.27 -2.81
C GLU A 366 6.78 -32.07 -3.75
N ARG A 367 6.34 -30.82 -3.91
CA ARG A 367 5.32 -30.45 -4.91
C ARG A 367 5.78 -30.66 -6.36
N TRP A 368 7.09 -30.63 -6.59
CA TRP A 368 7.75 -30.74 -7.89
C TRP A 368 8.54 -32.05 -8.06
N GLY A 369 8.52 -32.93 -7.05
CA GLY A 369 9.20 -34.21 -7.05
C GLY A 369 8.79 -35.02 -8.28
N GLY A 370 9.79 -35.55 -8.99
CA GLY A 370 9.59 -36.34 -10.22
C GLY A 370 9.32 -35.53 -11.49
N LYS A 371 9.15 -34.20 -11.41
CA LYS A 371 8.97 -33.33 -12.59
C LYS A 371 10.25 -32.61 -13.01
N VAL A 372 11.13 -32.34 -12.06
CA VAL A 372 12.41 -31.64 -12.26
C VAL A 372 13.47 -32.24 -11.34
N SER A 373 14.74 -32.21 -11.73
CA SER A 373 15.83 -32.65 -10.85
C SER A 373 15.94 -31.72 -9.63
N ARG A 374 16.43 -32.25 -8.51
CA ARG A 374 16.64 -31.44 -7.30
C ARG A 374 17.61 -30.29 -7.55
N GLU A 375 18.63 -30.52 -8.36
CA GLU A 375 19.61 -29.50 -8.76
C GLU A 375 18.96 -28.36 -9.55
N LEU A 376 18.23 -28.66 -10.63
CA LEU A 376 17.56 -27.66 -11.45
C LEU A 376 16.46 -26.92 -10.66
N TRP A 377 15.73 -27.63 -9.80
CA TRP A 377 14.78 -27.01 -8.87
C TRP A 377 15.45 -25.98 -7.98
N ARG A 378 16.56 -26.33 -7.30
CA ARG A 378 17.28 -25.40 -6.42
C ARG A 378 17.77 -24.19 -7.20
N GLN A 379 18.44 -24.43 -8.33
CA GLN A 379 18.98 -23.39 -9.20
C GLN A 379 17.91 -22.39 -9.64
N ASN A 380 16.69 -22.86 -9.95
CA ASN A 380 15.61 -22.02 -10.47
C ASN A 380 14.61 -21.55 -9.39
N SER A 381 14.82 -21.84 -8.11
CA SER A 381 13.93 -21.40 -7.03
C SER A 381 14.72 -20.83 -5.84
N ILE A 382 15.02 -21.64 -4.83
CA ILE A 382 15.63 -21.22 -3.57
C ILE A 382 17.00 -20.56 -3.79
N ASP A 383 17.91 -21.19 -4.55
CA ASP A 383 19.25 -20.64 -4.77
C ASP A 383 19.17 -19.36 -5.61
N TYR A 384 18.25 -19.31 -6.57
CA TYR A 384 17.99 -18.09 -7.34
C TYR A 384 17.54 -16.95 -6.44
N TRP A 385 16.55 -17.16 -5.58
CA TRP A 385 16.02 -16.13 -4.69
C TRP A 385 17.03 -15.66 -3.66
N GLU A 386 17.79 -16.58 -3.04
CA GLU A 386 18.82 -16.23 -2.07
C GLU A 386 19.92 -15.37 -2.72
N LYS A 387 20.38 -15.75 -3.92
CA LYS A 387 21.37 -14.98 -4.68
C LYS A 387 20.81 -13.62 -5.11
N MET A 388 19.57 -13.58 -5.57
CA MET A 388 18.89 -12.32 -5.92
C MET A 388 18.77 -11.40 -4.69
N ASN A 389 18.38 -11.92 -3.53
CA ASN A 389 18.28 -11.14 -2.29
C ASN A 389 19.61 -10.47 -1.92
N GLN A 390 20.73 -11.17 -2.12
CA GLN A 390 22.08 -10.65 -1.89
C GLN A 390 22.54 -9.65 -2.96
N ALA A 391 22.15 -9.85 -4.22
CA ALA A 391 22.73 -9.13 -5.36
C ALA A 391 21.93 -7.91 -5.82
N VAL A 392 20.60 -7.91 -5.65
CA VAL A 392 19.76 -6.78 -6.10
C VAL A 392 19.78 -5.65 -5.08
N ASP A 393 19.66 -4.41 -5.56
CA ASP A 393 19.61 -3.23 -4.71
C ASP A 393 18.51 -3.35 -3.63
N PRO A 394 18.78 -2.95 -2.37
CA PRO A 394 17.83 -3.06 -1.26
C PRO A 394 16.54 -2.23 -1.46
N ALA A 395 16.52 -1.25 -2.36
CA ALA A 395 15.32 -0.49 -2.69
C ALA A 395 14.23 -1.32 -3.37
N TRP A 396 14.57 -2.48 -3.96
CA TRP A 396 13.58 -3.40 -4.51
C TRP A 396 12.85 -4.17 -3.42
N ILE A 397 11.53 -4.07 -3.45
CA ILE A 397 10.61 -4.92 -2.69
C ILE A 397 10.26 -6.14 -3.58
N PRO A 398 10.68 -7.36 -3.21
CA PRO A 398 10.22 -8.57 -3.89
C PRO A 398 8.70 -8.68 -3.86
N MET A 399 8.10 -8.97 -5.01
CA MET A 399 6.69 -9.32 -5.12
C MET A 399 6.53 -10.82 -5.29
N THR A 400 5.50 -11.37 -4.64
CA THR A 400 5.07 -12.75 -4.83
C THR A 400 3.56 -12.88 -4.92
N TRP A 401 3.08 -13.95 -5.55
CA TRP A 401 1.70 -14.38 -5.42
C TRP A 401 1.39 -14.80 -3.98
N MET A 402 0.14 -14.58 -3.53
CA MET A 402 -0.35 -15.26 -2.34
C MET A 402 -0.37 -16.78 -2.52
N ALA A 403 0.00 -17.49 -1.46
CA ALA A 403 -0.06 -18.94 -1.38
C ALA A 403 -0.44 -19.36 0.05
N ASN A 404 -0.73 -20.65 0.23
CA ASN A 404 -0.95 -21.19 1.58
C ASN A 404 0.27 -20.95 2.47
N ARG A 405 0.02 -20.76 3.77
CA ARG A 405 1.04 -20.38 4.77
C ARG A 405 2.34 -21.18 4.67
N HIS A 406 2.26 -22.50 4.54
CA HIS A 406 3.43 -23.38 4.37
C HIS A 406 4.39 -22.90 3.26
N TYR A 407 3.87 -22.63 2.06
CA TYR A 407 4.69 -22.19 0.93
C TYR A 407 5.21 -20.77 1.13
N MET A 408 4.41 -19.89 1.75
CA MET A 408 4.83 -18.54 2.11
C MET A 408 6.00 -18.57 3.11
N ASP A 409 5.93 -19.42 4.13
CA ASP A 409 6.98 -19.57 5.15
C ASP A 409 8.28 -20.10 4.52
N LEU A 410 8.18 -21.02 3.54
CA LEU A 410 9.34 -21.49 2.77
C LEU A 410 9.94 -20.38 1.90
N TYR A 411 9.12 -19.68 1.11
CA TYR A 411 9.57 -18.57 0.26
C TYR A 411 10.18 -17.43 1.06
N ARG A 412 9.62 -17.13 2.24
CA ARG A 412 10.07 -16.05 3.11
C ARG A 412 11.53 -16.20 3.54
N LYS A 413 12.02 -17.44 3.70
CA LYS A 413 13.40 -17.73 4.10
C LYS A 413 14.42 -17.16 3.10
N SER A 414 14.14 -17.25 1.80
CA SER A 414 15.05 -16.74 0.77
C SER A 414 15.11 -15.20 0.71
N TRP A 415 14.11 -14.52 1.30
CA TRP A 415 13.96 -13.07 1.31
C TRP A 415 14.03 -12.48 2.72
N GLU A 416 14.72 -13.15 3.63
CA GLU A 416 14.93 -12.66 4.99
C GLU A 416 15.52 -11.23 4.98
N GLY A 417 15.04 -10.39 5.90
CA GLY A 417 15.45 -8.99 5.99
C GLY A 417 14.77 -8.02 5.01
N ARG A 418 14.03 -8.50 3.98
CA ARG A 418 13.30 -7.62 3.06
C ARG A 418 11.81 -7.52 3.38
N ALA A 419 11.16 -6.41 3.04
CA ALA A 419 9.70 -6.39 2.93
C ALA A 419 9.26 -7.22 1.72
N ILE A 420 8.05 -7.79 1.72
CA ILE A 420 7.49 -8.52 0.58
C ILE A 420 6.15 -7.91 0.20
N TRP A 421 5.96 -7.63 -1.09
CA TRP A 421 4.66 -7.30 -1.66
C TRP A 421 3.89 -8.59 -1.96
N LEU A 422 2.66 -8.72 -1.46
CA LEU A 422 1.73 -9.80 -1.84
C LEU A 422 0.76 -9.37 -2.95
N TYR A 423 0.78 -10.07 -4.09
CA TYR A 423 -0.10 -9.82 -5.21
C TYR A 423 -1.29 -10.77 -5.22
N THR A 424 -2.49 -10.22 -5.45
CA THR A 424 -3.76 -10.96 -5.39
C THR A 424 -4.58 -10.65 -6.65
N HIS A 425 -4.81 -11.64 -7.53
CA HIS A 425 -5.83 -11.55 -8.60
C HIS A 425 -7.14 -12.25 -8.22
N SER A 426 -7.25 -12.79 -7.01
CA SER A 426 -8.29 -13.76 -6.70
C SER A 426 -9.06 -13.32 -5.46
N PHE A 427 -10.33 -13.02 -5.67
CA PHE A 427 -11.34 -12.98 -4.63
C PHE A 427 -11.27 -14.32 -3.89
N ILE A 428 -10.94 -14.28 -2.60
CA ILE A 428 -11.38 -15.36 -1.72
C ILE A 428 -12.88 -15.12 -1.63
N SER A 429 -13.67 -15.97 -2.29
CA SER A 429 -15.10 -16.06 -1.97
C SER A 429 -15.18 -16.50 -0.51
N THR A 430 -15.31 -15.54 0.40
CA THR A 430 -15.82 -15.81 1.73
C THR A 430 -17.31 -16.10 1.50
N GLY A 431 -17.62 -17.38 1.30
CA GLY A 431 -18.99 -17.86 1.15
C GLY A 431 -19.90 -17.34 2.25
#